data_AF-A0A7W2F801-F1
#
_entry.id   AF-A0A7W2F801-F1
#
_cell.length_a   1.000
_cell.length_b   1.000
_cell.length_c   1.000
_cell.angle_alpha   90.00
_cell.angle_beta   90.00
_cell.angle_gamma   90.00
#
_symmetry.space_group_name_H-M   'P 1'
#
loop_
_entity.id
_entity.type
_entity.pdbx_description
1 polymer ?
#
loop_
_entity_poly.entity_id
_entity_poly.type
_entity_poly.pdbx_seq_one_letter_code
_entity_poly.pdbx_strand_id
1 'polypeptide(L)'
;MMTSVGTSFPVHILATHPNIRSLAKRVKTEELSGLYLDFLLAYMSGLFEHVTLVHDASLRPRMVKTEPSTQRWKPSSSREQAAKAISAITGVSTFGDVSDADLTGRLRRALLSKIGPECTIPVYEK
;
A
#
# COMPACT_ATOMS: atom_id res chain seq x y z
N MET A 1 -11.02 -7.90 -18.62
CA MET A 1 -10.12 -7.77 -17.46
C MET A 1 -9.39 -6.45 -17.60
N MET A 2 -9.73 -5.45 -16.78
CA MET A 2 -8.99 -4.17 -16.77
C MET A 2 -7.68 -4.41 -16.02
N THR A 3 -6.57 -4.33 -16.74
CA THR A 3 -5.22 -4.20 -16.19
C THR A 3 -5.14 -2.88 -15.44
N SER A 4 -5.10 -2.91 -14.11
CA SER A 4 -4.77 -1.72 -13.33
C SER A 4 -3.35 -1.30 -13.69
N VAL A 5 -3.17 -0.02 -14.05
CA VAL A 5 -1.85 0.54 -14.31
C VAL A 5 -1.26 0.94 -12.96
N GLY A 6 -0.38 0.09 -12.43
CA GLY A 6 0.39 0.39 -11.24
C GLY A 6 1.43 1.47 -11.49
N THR A 7 1.06 2.74 -11.34
CA THR A 7 1.99 3.86 -11.38
C THR A 7 2.51 4.20 -9.99
N SER A 8 3.64 3.61 -9.59
CA SER A 8 4.41 4.08 -8.43
C SER A 8 5.34 5.22 -8.86
N PHE A 9 4.82 6.40 -9.13
CA PHE A 9 5.65 7.58 -9.38
C PHE A 9 5.61 8.52 -8.16
N PRO A 10 6.75 8.96 -7.62
CA PRO A 10 6.75 10.07 -6.68
C PRO A 10 6.26 11.30 -7.44
N VAL A 11 5.24 11.96 -6.89
CA VAL A 11 4.70 13.23 -7.38
C VAL A 11 5.78 14.34 -7.50
N HIS A 12 7.01 14.09 -7.01
CA HIS A 12 8.11 15.05 -6.95
C HIS A 12 9.19 14.90 -8.05
N ILE A 13 9.16 13.90 -8.94
CA ILE A 13 10.22 13.74 -9.98
C ILE A 13 10.11 14.76 -11.14
N LEU A 14 9.13 15.67 -11.11
CA LEU A 14 9.16 16.85 -11.99
C LEU A 14 9.88 18.07 -11.37
N ALA A 15 10.32 17.97 -10.12
CA ALA A 15 11.06 19.03 -9.44
C ALA A 15 12.39 18.52 -8.83
N THR A 16 13.48 18.79 -9.55
CA THR A 16 14.77 19.25 -8.98
C THR A 16 15.58 18.31 -8.08
N HIS A 17 15.83 17.04 -8.43
CA HIS A 17 16.95 16.29 -7.81
C HIS A 17 17.61 15.31 -8.78
N PRO A 18 18.76 15.65 -9.41
CA PRO A 18 19.39 14.84 -10.47
C PRO A 18 19.97 13.47 -10.01
N ASN A 19 19.88 13.12 -8.73
CA ASN A 19 20.52 11.91 -8.17
C ASN A 19 19.55 10.91 -7.51
N ILE A 20 18.24 11.10 -7.58
CA ILE A 20 17.30 10.15 -6.95
C ILE A 20 17.21 8.86 -7.77
N ARG A 21 17.55 7.72 -7.16
CA ARG A 21 17.36 6.38 -7.76
C ARG A 21 16.12 5.71 -7.19
N SER A 22 15.28 5.18 -8.07
CA SER A 22 14.18 4.28 -7.70
C SER A 22 14.72 2.85 -7.62
N LEU A 23 14.53 2.20 -6.49
CA LEU A 23 14.96 0.84 -6.26
C LEU A 23 13.77 -0.03 -5.88
N ALA A 24 13.84 -1.29 -6.30
CA ALA A 24 12.93 -2.36 -5.92
C ALA A 24 13.54 -3.10 -4.72
N LYS A 25 13.03 -2.85 -3.52
CA LYS A 25 13.48 -3.57 -2.31
C LYS A 25 12.59 -4.79 -2.08
N ARG A 26 13.21 -5.98 -2.01
CA ARG A 26 12.54 -7.21 -1.58
C ARG A 26 12.41 -7.21 -0.05
N VAL A 27 11.21 -7.44 0.44
CA VAL A 27 10.90 -7.51 1.88
C VAL A 27 9.95 -8.67 2.15
N LYS A 28 10.03 -9.26 3.34
CA LYS A 28 9.03 -10.26 3.74
C LYS A 28 7.69 -9.59 3.98
N THR A 29 6.62 -10.20 3.47
CA THR A 29 5.25 -9.67 3.59
C THR A 29 4.82 -9.56 5.06
N GLU A 30 5.33 -10.44 5.93
CA GLU A 30 5.06 -10.41 7.39
C GLU A 30 5.71 -9.21 8.11
N GLU A 31 6.78 -8.65 7.55
CA GLU A 31 7.52 -7.52 8.12
C GLU A 31 6.97 -6.16 7.64
N LEU A 32 6.05 -6.16 6.65
CA LEU A 32 5.44 -4.94 6.13
C LEU A 32 4.69 -4.17 7.21
N SER A 33 4.86 -2.85 7.26
CA SER A 33 4.18 -2.01 8.23
C SER A 33 3.94 -0.61 7.70
N GLY A 34 3.04 0.12 8.37
CA GLY A 34 2.72 1.52 8.07
C GLY A 34 2.36 1.75 6.60
N LEU A 35 2.95 2.79 6.02
CA LEU A 35 2.58 3.26 4.67
C LEU A 35 2.95 2.29 3.55
N TYR A 36 3.96 1.44 3.73
CA TYR A 36 4.27 0.39 2.75
C TYR A 36 3.20 -0.70 2.75
N LEU A 37 2.71 -1.08 3.93
CA LEU A 37 1.58 -1.99 4.06
C LEU A 37 0.32 -1.38 3.43
N ASP A 38 -0.02 -0.14 3.78
CA ASP A 38 -1.19 0.57 3.24
C ASP A 38 -1.14 0.69 1.71
N PHE A 39 0.03 0.99 1.15
CA PHE A 39 0.25 1.11 -0.29
C PHE A 39 0.01 -0.21 -1.01
N LEU A 40 0.62 -1.30 -0.53
CA LEU A 40 0.44 -2.62 -1.13
C LEU A 40 -1.01 -3.10 -1.01
N LEU A 41 -1.68 -2.81 0.10
CA LEU A 41 -3.11 -3.10 0.25
C LEU A 41 -3.95 -2.37 -0.79
N ALA A 42 -3.72 -1.07 -1.00
CA ALA A 42 -4.42 -0.32 -2.06
C ALA A 42 -4.13 -0.92 -3.43
N TYR A 43 -2.85 -1.15 -3.74
CA TYR A 43 -2.42 -1.66 -5.03
C TYR A 43 -3.01 -3.05 -5.35
N MET A 44 -2.96 -3.97 -4.39
CA MET A 44 -3.43 -5.34 -4.58
C MET A 44 -4.95 -5.49 -4.46
N SER A 45 -5.65 -4.52 -3.85
CA SER A 45 -7.10 -4.55 -3.71
C SER A 45 -7.86 -4.38 -5.02
N GLY A 46 -7.24 -3.77 -6.04
CA GLY A 46 -7.93 -3.43 -7.29
C GLY A 46 -9.08 -2.43 -7.12
N LEU A 47 -9.20 -1.79 -5.95
CA LEU A 47 -10.26 -0.81 -5.64
C LEU A 47 -10.05 0.56 -6.29
N PHE A 48 -8.83 0.81 -6.78
CA PHE A 48 -8.38 2.12 -7.23
C PHE A 48 -7.74 2.01 -8.61
N GLU A 49 -7.98 3.02 -9.43
CA GLU A 49 -7.38 3.11 -10.77
C GLU A 49 -5.91 3.49 -10.67
N HIS A 50 -5.60 4.43 -9.77
CA HIS A 50 -4.24 4.87 -9.48
C HIS A 50 -3.96 4.83 -7.99
N VAL A 51 -2.76 4.37 -7.63
CA VAL A 51 -2.27 4.29 -6.25
C VAL A 51 -0.86 4.85 -6.20
N THR A 52 -0.64 5.88 -5.39
CA THR A 52 0.64 6.58 -5.29
C THR A 52 1.16 6.59 -3.86
N LEU A 53 2.40 6.13 -3.65
CA LEU A 53 3.14 6.31 -2.42
C LEU A 53 3.91 7.64 -2.45
N VAL A 54 3.39 8.63 -1.74
CA VAL A 54 4.00 9.96 -1.67
C VAL A 54 5.14 9.93 -0.64
N HIS A 55 6.30 10.45 -1.03
CA HIS A 55 7.47 10.57 -0.19
C HIS A 55 7.75 12.04 0.17
N ASP A 56 8.39 12.29 1.30
CA ASP A 56 8.85 13.63 1.68
C ASP A 56 10.23 13.97 1.04
N ALA A 57 10.76 15.16 1.35
CA ALA A 57 12.07 15.61 0.86
C ALA A 57 13.26 14.76 1.37
N SER A 58 13.03 13.95 2.41
CA SER A 58 13.98 12.97 2.94
C SER A 58 13.78 11.59 2.32
N LEU A 59 12.96 11.47 1.27
CA LEU A 59 12.63 10.24 0.57
C LEU A 59 11.94 9.19 1.46
N ARG A 60 11.31 9.62 2.56
CA ARG A 60 10.54 8.73 3.44
C ARG A 60 9.07 8.73 3.03
N PRO A 61 8.37 7.58 3.08
CA PRO A 61 6.94 7.53 2.84
C PRO A 61 6.18 8.47 3.79
N ARG A 62 5.26 9.26 3.23
CA ARG A 62 4.44 10.22 3.97
C ARG A 62 2.94 9.90 3.91
N MET A 63 2.44 9.47 2.76
CA MET A 63 1.03 9.09 2.61
C MET A 63 0.79 8.21 1.38
N VAL A 64 -0.33 7.48 1.40
CA VAL A 64 -0.88 6.82 0.22
C VAL A 64 -2.01 7.68 -0.34
N LYS A 65 -1.90 8.02 -1.62
CA LYS A 65 -2.98 8.66 -2.40
C LYS A 65 -3.59 7.63 -3.34
N THR A 66 -4.89 7.71 -3.52
CA THR A 66 -5.66 6.81 -4.38
C THR A 66 -6.55 7.64 -5.30
N GLU A 67 -6.89 7.14 -6.48
CA GLU A 67 -7.87 7.78 -7.36
C GLU A 67 -8.96 6.77 -7.74
N PRO A 68 -10.24 7.19 -7.81
CA PRO A 68 -10.74 8.57 -7.76
C PRO A 68 -10.92 9.16 -6.33
N SER A 69 -10.59 8.41 -5.28
CA SER A 69 -10.84 8.85 -3.90
C SER A 69 -9.84 9.90 -3.40
N THR A 70 -10.29 11.12 -3.14
CA THR A 70 -9.46 12.17 -2.52
C THR A 70 -9.15 11.93 -1.04
N GLN A 71 -9.78 10.92 -0.42
CA GLN A 71 -9.56 10.57 0.98
C GLN A 71 -8.20 9.88 1.15
N ARG A 72 -7.52 10.17 2.26
CA ARG A 72 -6.26 9.50 2.59
C ARG A 72 -6.50 8.03 2.90
N TRP A 73 -5.82 7.15 2.16
CA TRP A 73 -5.85 5.70 2.39
C TRP A 73 -4.87 5.31 3.52
N LYS A 74 -5.40 4.64 4.54
CA LYS A 74 -4.74 4.20 5.80
C LYS A 74 -5.44 2.99 6.44
N PRO A 75 -5.57 1.84 5.75
CA PRO A 75 -6.21 0.65 6.31
C PRO A 75 -5.52 0.13 7.58
N SER A 76 -4.21 0.36 7.78
CA SER A 76 -3.55 -0.03 9.04
C SER A 76 -4.06 0.70 10.29
N SER A 77 -4.80 1.81 10.12
CA SER A 77 -5.29 2.66 11.21
C SER A 77 -6.76 3.03 11.08
N SER A 78 -7.48 2.43 10.13
CA SER A 78 -8.92 2.65 9.91
C SER A 78 -9.59 1.30 9.71
N ARG A 79 -10.43 0.89 10.68
CA ARG A 79 -11.14 -0.39 10.63
C ARG A 79 -12.03 -0.53 9.39
N GLU A 80 -12.68 0.56 8.98
CA GLU A 80 -13.51 0.60 7.77
C GLU A 80 -12.67 0.34 6.51
N GLN A 81 -11.56 1.05 6.35
CA GLN A 81 -10.67 0.84 5.20
C GLN A 81 -9.99 -0.53 5.23
N ALA A 82 -9.66 -1.04 6.42
CA ALA A 82 -9.13 -2.39 6.60
C ALA A 82 -10.14 -3.45 6.13
N ALA A 83 -11.41 -3.31 6.53
CA ALA A 83 -12.47 -4.21 6.09
C ALA A 83 -12.64 -4.19 4.58
N LYS A 84 -12.64 -3.00 3.99
CA LYS A 84 -12.70 -2.82 2.54
C LYS A 84 -11.51 -3.48 1.84
N ALA A 85 -10.29 -3.29 2.36
CA ALA A 85 -9.08 -3.87 1.79
C ALA A 85 -9.07 -5.40 1.85
N ILE A 86 -9.40 -5.99 3.02
CA ILE A 86 -9.43 -7.45 3.19
C ILE A 86 -10.51 -8.06 2.30
N SER A 87 -11.71 -7.48 2.27
CA SER A 87 -12.79 -7.97 1.41
C SER A 87 -12.38 -7.96 -0.06
N ALA A 88 -11.78 -6.87 -0.53
CA ALA A 88 -11.32 -6.76 -1.91
C ALA A 88 -10.20 -7.76 -2.27
N ILE A 89 -9.29 -8.04 -1.35
CA ILE A 89 -8.14 -8.93 -1.59
C ILE A 89 -8.56 -10.40 -1.53
N THR A 90 -9.37 -10.76 -0.53
CA THR A 90 -9.68 -12.16 -0.19
C THR A 90 -11.03 -12.62 -0.73
N GLY A 91 -11.92 -11.71 -1.13
CA GLY A 91 -13.30 -11.99 -1.50
C GLY A 91 -14.24 -12.25 -0.32
N VAL A 92 -13.75 -12.13 0.93
CA VAL A 92 -14.52 -12.42 2.14
C VAL A 92 -15.10 -11.13 2.72
N SER A 93 -16.43 -11.03 2.70
CA SER A 93 -17.17 -9.84 3.18
C SER A 93 -17.24 -9.73 4.71
N THR A 94 -16.96 -10.82 5.43
CA THR A 94 -17.09 -10.88 6.89
C THR A 94 -15.81 -10.43 7.59
N PHE A 95 -15.75 -9.15 7.91
CA PHE A 95 -14.80 -8.62 8.86
C PHE A 95 -15.38 -8.78 10.28
N GLY A 96 -15.11 -9.92 10.92
CA GLY A 96 -15.59 -10.21 12.28
C GLY A 96 -15.16 -9.17 13.32
N ASP A 97 -15.55 -9.35 14.58
CA ASP A 97 -15.04 -8.51 15.66
C ASP A 97 -13.55 -8.81 15.90
N VAL A 98 -12.71 -7.87 15.48
CA VAL A 98 -11.25 -7.95 15.60
C VAL A 98 -10.82 -6.81 16.49
N SER A 99 -9.97 -7.11 17.47
CA SER A 99 -9.30 -6.08 18.27
C SER A 99 -8.45 -5.20 17.36
N ASP A 100 -8.35 -3.90 17.66
CA ASP A 100 -7.49 -2.99 16.88
C ASP A 100 -6.01 -3.44 16.90
N ALA A 101 -5.59 -4.16 17.95
CA ALA A 101 -4.26 -4.74 18.08
C ALA A 101 -3.94 -5.82 17.01
N ASP A 102 -4.96 -6.53 16.51
CA ASP A 102 -4.79 -7.61 15.53
C ASP A 102 -4.99 -7.16 14.07
N LEU A 103 -5.36 -5.89 13.85
CA LEU A 103 -5.73 -5.36 12.54
C LEU A 103 -4.59 -5.47 11.53
N THR A 104 -3.40 -5.01 11.92
CA THR A 104 -2.19 -5.07 11.08
C THR A 104 -1.82 -6.52 10.73
N GLY A 105 -1.93 -7.43 11.70
CA GLY A 105 -1.66 -8.85 11.48
C GLY A 105 -2.62 -9.48 10.46
N ARG A 106 -3.91 -9.12 10.50
CA ARG A 106 -4.88 -9.57 9.50
C ARG A 106 -4.60 -9.01 8.11
N LEU A 107 -4.25 -7.73 8.00
CA LEU A 107 -3.91 -7.11 6.73
C LEU A 107 -2.69 -7.77 6.07
N ARG A 108 -1.65 -8.07 6.87
CA ARG A 108 -0.49 -8.84 6.40
C ARG A 108 -0.88 -10.22 5.92
N ARG A 109 -1.74 -10.95 6.64
CA ARG A 109 -2.23 -12.27 6.21
C ARG A 109 -3.00 -12.19 4.90
N ALA A 110 -3.85 -11.16 4.72
CA ALA A 110 -4.55 -10.95 3.47
C ALA A 110 -3.57 -10.73 2.31
N LEU A 111 -2.56 -9.86 2.48
CA LEU A 111 -1.51 -9.71 1.47
C LEU A 111 -0.74 -11.00 1.25
N LEU A 112 -0.28 -11.66 2.30
CA LEU A 112 0.47 -12.92 2.24
C LEU A 112 -0.26 -13.96 1.39
N SER A 113 -1.58 -14.09 1.56
CA SER A 113 -2.40 -15.00 0.76
C SER A 113 -2.49 -14.62 -0.73
N LYS A 114 -2.30 -13.33 -1.06
CA LYS A 114 -2.45 -12.78 -2.41
C LYS A 114 -1.13 -12.70 -3.18
N ILE A 115 -0.05 -12.29 -2.53
CA ILE A 115 1.26 -12.03 -3.17
C ILE A 115 2.36 -13.02 -2.74
N GLY A 116 2.14 -13.81 -1.69
CA GLY A 116 3.13 -14.75 -1.16
C GLY A 116 4.05 -14.14 -0.08
N PRO A 117 5.08 -14.90 0.35
CA PRO A 117 5.91 -14.59 1.52
C PRO A 117 6.83 -13.39 1.35
N GLU A 118 7.16 -13.04 0.11
CA GLU A 118 8.00 -11.90 -0.22
C GLU A 118 7.28 -10.98 -1.18
N CYS A 119 7.55 -9.68 -1.05
CA CYS A 119 7.04 -8.67 -1.95
C CYS A 119 8.12 -7.64 -2.28
N THR A 120 7.89 -6.88 -3.35
CA THR A 120 8.78 -5.81 -3.76
C THR A 120 8.10 -4.48 -3.47
N ILE A 121 8.81 -3.59 -2.77
CA ILE A 121 8.35 -2.23 -2.50
C ILE A 121 9.25 -1.21 -3.21
N PRO A 122 8.69 -0.09 -3.70
CA PRO A 122 9.47 1.00 -4.22
C PRO A 122 10.16 1.74 -3.06
N VAL A 123 11.48 1.88 -3.14
CA VAL A 123 12.28 2.71 -2.21
C VAL A 123 13.12 3.69 -3.01
N TYR A 124 13.44 4.84 -2.41
CA TYR A 124 14.18 5.91 -3.06
C TYR A 124 15.43 6.26 -2.26
N GLU A 125 16.55 6.42 -2.96
CA GLU A 125 17.86 6.79 -2.40
C GLU A 125 18.44 7.98 -3.17
N LYS A 126 19.31 8.76 -2.51
CA LYS A 126 20.03 9.90 -3.10
C LYS A 126 21.45 9.51 -3.53
#